data_AF-A0A9D8Z8T1-F1
#
_entry.id   AF-A0A9D8Z8T1-F1
#
_cell.length_a   1.000
_cell.length_b   1.000
_cell.length_c   1.000
_cell.angle_alpha   90.00
_cell.angle_beta   90.00
_cell.angle_gamma   90.00
#
_symmetry.space_group_name_H-M   'P 1'
#
loop_
_entity.id
_entity.type
_entity.pdbx_description
1 polymer ?
#
loop_
_entity_poly.entity_id
_entity_poly.type
_entity_poly.pdbx_seq_one_letter_code
_entity_poly.pdbx_strand_id
1 'polypeptide(L)'
;MTVKTLFTKRVRRYFGAAIATAVTTFVGLEALSRAEAQTCSLHDATRWQIAITNSEVEQTPEFIRFATESFLKACPDRPEFTAASRVAGIASADMGDASGAVRHFRNAGPMRDTLSNFYAIAAHLAVEEDVAAWRLRDQLITTWYNRLDRHPMVSISKVALDHGTVYQVHFAEAAGDIGPRAAWVGVPSGPGWPATISFTNSPFQLALRKISQGGDEDGRYIELNRCYDRRSLGRLDPRLANVDFDGAAQAGLSAYLADPDMQVQVSERSVSPCVLHGRLLPMPKSR
;
A
#
# COMPACT_ATOMS: atom_id res chain seq x y z
N MET A 1 -63.64 -0.66 34.61
CA MET A 1 -62.41 -1.47 34.63
C MET A 1 -61.68 -1.25 33.32
N THR A 2 -60.60 -0.46 33.34
CA THR A 2 -59.81 -0.12 32.16
C THR A 2 -58.44 -0.77 32.30
N VAL A 3 -58.20 -1.84 31.54
CA VAL A 3 -56.91 -2.55 31.49
C VAL A 3 -55.90 -1.64 30.78
N LYS A 4 -55.04 -0.97 31.55
CA LYS A 4 -53.91 -0.20 31.01
C LYS A 4 -52.78 -1.18 30.68
N THR A 5 -52.52 -1.31 29.38
CA THR A 5 -51.39 -2.02 28.78
C THR A 5 -50.06 -1.39 29.18
N LEU A 6 -49.40 -1.97 30.20
CA LEU A 6 -48.02 -1.67 30.56
C LEU A 6 -47.04 -2.43 29.64
N PHE A 7 -47.08 -2.14 28.34
CA PHE A 7 -46.00 -2.52 27.43
C PHE A 7 -44.81 -1.59 27.68
N THR A 8 -43.94 -2.01 28.60
CA THR A 8 -42.78 -1.24 29.07
C THR A 8 -41.73 -1.07 27.96
N LYS A 9 -41.15 0.14 27.89
CA LYS A 9 -40.11 0.55 26.91
C LYS A 9 -38.92 -0.41 26.77
N ARG A 10 -38.68 -1.29 27.76
CA ARG A 10 -37.65 -2.33 27.74
C ARG A 10 -37.91 -3.40 26.68
N VAL A 11 -39.14 -3.90 26.54
CA VAL A 11 -39.50 -4.94 25.55
C VAL A 11 -39.31 -4.41 24.12
N ARG A 12 -39.61 -3.12 23.91
CA ARG A 12 -39.45 -2.44 22.62
C ARG A 12 -37.98 -2.30 22.19
N ARG A 13 -37.06 -2.14 23.14
CA ARG A 13 -35.60 -2.12 22.88
C ARG A 13 -35.06 -3.49 22.47
N TYR A 14 -35.51 -4.56 23.14
CA TYR A 14 -35.10 -5.92 22.77
C TYR A 14 -35.70 -6.37 21.43
N PHE A 15 -36.93 -5.97 21.12
CA PHE A 15 -37.53 -6.20 19.81
C PHE A 15 -36.80 -5.43 18.70
N GLY A 16 -36.42 -4.17 18.95
CA GLY A 16 -35.63 -3.38 18.01
C GLY A 16 -34.25 -3.98 17.74
N ALA A 17 -33.56 -4.46 18.79
CA ALA A 17 -32.30 -5.17 18.65
C ALA A 17 -32.48 -6.49 17.88
N ALA A 18 -33.50 -7.28 18.20
CA ALA A 18 -33.78 -8.54 17.50
C ALA A 18 -34.10 -8.32 16.01
N ILE A 19 -34.89 -7.29 15.67
CA ILE A 19 -35.18 -6.92 14.27
C ILE A 19 -33.92 -6.40 13.58
N ALA A 20 -33.14 -5.53 14.22
CA ALA A 20 -31.90 -5.03 13.63
C ALA A 20 -30.92 -6.17 13.36
N THR A 21 -30.78 -7.12 14.31
CA THR A 21 -29.95 -8.32 14.15
C THR A 21 -30.50 -9.21 13.03
N ALA A 22 -31.82 -9.40 12.97
CA ALA A 22 -32.46 -10.20 11.92
C ALA A 22 -32.26 -9.58 10.54
N VAL A 23 -32.40 -8.25 10.41
CA VAL A 23 -32.20 -7.51 9.16
C VAL A 23 -30.72 -7.54 8.75
N THR A 24 -29.76 -7.37 9.66
CA THR A 24 -28.34 -7.50 9.32
C THR A 24 -27.99 -8.93 8.96
N THR A 25 -28.52 -9.96 9.64
CA THR A 25 -28.33 -11.35 9.19
C THR A 25 -29.00 -11.62 7.86
N PHE A 26 -30.16 -11.04 7.55
CA PHE A 26 -30.87 -11.28 6.29
C PHE A 26 -30.18 -10.57 5.10
N VAL A 27 -29.78 -9.32 5.27
CA VAL A 27 -28.97 -8.59 4.27
C VAL A 27 -27.61 -9.27 4.10
N GLY A 28 -27.01 -9.74 5.20
CA GLY A 28 -25.84 -10.61 5.17
C GLY A 28 -26.10 -11.87 4.35
N LEU A 29 -27.16 -12.63 4.63
CA LEU A 29 -27.54 -13.87 3.93
C LEU A 29 -27.87 -13.67 2.44
N GLU A 30 -28.52 -12.56 2.07
CA GLU A 30 -28.75 -12.23 0.67
C GLU A 30 -27.47 -11.82 -0.05
N ALA A 31 -26.55 -11.09 0.61
CA ALA A 31 -25.23 -10.83 0.06
C ALA A 31 -24.39 -12.13 -0.05
N LEU A 32 -24.49 -13.01 0.95
CA LEU A 32 -23.84 -14.34 1.02
C LEU A 32 -24.29 -15.24 -0.13
N SER A 33 -25.61 -15.37 -0.37
CA SER A 33 -26.16 -16.18 -1.47
C SER A 33 -25.85 -15.64 -2.86
N ARG A 34 -25.46 -14.36 -2.96
CA ARG A 34 -25.09 -13.70 -4.21
C ARG A 34 -23.59 -13.73 -4.52
N ALA A 35 -22.75 -14.21 -3.60
CA ALA A 35 -21.29 -14.27 -3.80
C ALA A 35 -20.77 -15.67 -4.16
N GLU A 36 -21.57 -16.72 -3.98
CA GLU A 36 -21.20 -18.07 -4.44
C GLU A 36 -21.33 -18.15 -5.96
N ALA A 37 -20.19 -18.25 -6.65
CA ALA A 37 -20.17 -18.49 -8.08
C ALA A 37 -20.76 -19.87 -8.38
N GLN A 38 -21.75 -19.93 -9.27
CA GLN A 38 -22.47 -21.17 -9.56
C GLN A 38 -21.97 -21.87 -10.82
N THR A 39 -21.39 -21.11 -11.75
CA THR A 39 -21.05 -21.61 -13.10
C THR A 39 -19.62 -21.29 -13.54
N CYS A 40 -18.87 -20.54 -12.73
CA CYS A 40 -17.55 -20.01 -13.07
C CYS A 40 -17.51 -19.28 -14.41
N SER A 41 -18.59 -18.59 -14.73
CA SER A 41 -18.72 -17.78 -15.94
C SER A 41 -18.10 -16.39 -15.75
N LEU A 42 -17.98 -15.63 -16.84
CA LEU A 42 -17.60 -14.22 -16.77
C LEU A 42 -18.57 -13.40 -15.90
N HIS A 43 -19.84 -13.81 -15.86
CA HIS A 43 -20.85 -13.19 -15.01
C HIS A 43 -20.51 -13.34 -13.52
N ASP A 44 -20.06 -14.53 -13.10
CA ASP A 44 -19.65 -14.79 -11.71
C ASP A 44 -18.43 -13.95 -11.32
N ALA A 45 -17.42 -13.86 -12.20
CA ALA A 45 -16.25 -13.00 -12.00
C ALA A 45 -16.64 -11.51 -11.92
N THR A 46 -17.58 -11.07 -12.76
CA THR A 46 -18.09 -9.69 -12.74
C THR A 46 -18.82 -9.39 -11.43
N ARG A 47 -19.62 -10.34 -10.92
CA ARG A 47 -20.32 -10.19 -9.64
C ARG A 47 -19.36 -10.10 -8.46
N TRP A 48 -18.34 -10.96 -8.42
CA TRP A 48 -17.26 -10.85 -7.43
C TRP A 48 -16.60 -9.47 -7.49
N GLN A 49 -16.22 -9.00 -8.67
CA GLN A 49 -15.59 -7.69 -8.86
C GLN A 49 -16.50 -6.55 -8.38
N ILE A 50 -17.80 -6.59 -8.70
CA ILE A 50 -18.77 -5.59 -8.23
C ILE A 50 -18.87 -5.63 -6.69
N ALA A 51 -18.93 -6.81 -6.07
CA ALA A 51 -19.03 -6.94 -4.61
C ALA A 51 -17.87 -6.24 -3.88
N ILE A 52 -16.64 -6.36 -4.39
CA ILE A 52 -15.44 -5.78 -3.76
C ILE A 52 -15.12 -4.34 -4.20
N THR A 53 -15.90 -3.75 -5.11
CA THR A 53 -15.68 -2.38 -5.59
C THR A 53 -16.86 -1.44 -5.35
N ASN A 54 -18.05 -1.99 -5.07
CA ASN A 54 -19.25 -1.18 -4.90
C ASN A 54 -19.23 -0.47 -3.53
N SER A 55 -19.06 0.85 -3.56
CA SER A 55 -19.07 1.72 -2.38
C SER A 55 -20.41 1.78 -1.64
N GLU A 56 -21.50 1.29 -2.24
CA GLU A 56 -22.82 1.18 -1.60
C GLU A 56 -22.95 -0.06 -0.71
N VAL A 57 -22.00 -1.00 -0.77
CA VAL A 57 -21.94 -2.21 0.05
C VAL A 57 -20.87 -2.04 1.14
N GLU A 58 -20.96 -2.81 2.23
CA GLU A 58 -19.93 -2.88 3.26
C GLU A 58 -18.56 -3.24 2.64
N GLN A 59 -17.56 -2.36 2.80
CA GLN A 59 -16.19 -2.55 2.30
C GLN A 59 -15.21 -2.83 3.46
N THR A 60 -15.62 -3.68 4.40
CA THR A 60 -14.74 -4.14 5.47
C THR A 60 -13.78 -5.20 4.94
N PRO A 61 -12.53 -5.28 5.47
CA PRO A 61 -11.59 -6.35 5.12
C PRO A 61 -12.20 -7.75 5.28
N GLU A 62 -13.00 -7.95 6.32
CA GLU A 62 -13.74 -9.19 6.58
C GLU A 62 -14.66 -9.58 5.43
N PHE A 63 -15.48 -8.65 4.95
CA PHE A 63 -16.39 -8.88 3.84
C PHE A 63 -15.64 -9.14 2.53
N ILE A 64 -14.62 -8.32 2.24
CA ILE A 64 -13.81 -8.46 1.02
C ILE A 64 -13.13 -9.84 1.00
N ARG A 65 -12.52 -10.26 2.11
CA ARG A 65 -11.91 -11.58 2.24
C ARG A 65 -12.95 -12.67 2.04
N PHE A 66 -14.08 -12.60 2.75
CA PHE A 66 -15.14 -13.59 2.65
C PHE A 66 -15.65 -13.76 1.21
N ALA A 67 -16.01 -12.66 0.55
CA ALA A 67 -16.55 -12.68 -0.81
C ALA A 67 -15.51 -13.24 -1.81
N THR A 68 -14.23 -12.87 -1.61
CA THR A 68 -13.14 -13.31 -2.47
C THR A 68 -12.78 -14.79 -2.25
N GLU A 69 -12.73 -15.26 -1.01
CA GLU A 69 -12.49 -16.68 -0.69
C GLU A 69 -13.64 -17.57 -1.19
N SER A 70 -14.88 -17.08 -1.13
CA SER A 70 -16.04 -17.77 -1.69
C SER A 70 -15.92 -17.92 -3.22
N PHE A 71 -15.50 -16.86 -3.92
CA PHE A 71 -15.22 -16.91 -5.35
C PHE A 71 -14.06 -17.87 -5.69
N LEU A 72 -12.93 -17.78 -4.97
CA LEU A 72 -11.76 -18.64 -5.18
C LEU A 72 -12.09 -20.12 -4.96
N LYS A 73 -12.89 -20.44 -3.94
CA LYS A 73 -13.33 -21.81 -3.64
C LYS A 73 -14.26 -22.36 -4.71
N ALA A 74 -15.20 -21.54 -5.19
CA ALA A 74 -16.15 -21.96 -6.21
C ALA A 74 -15.49 -22.11 -7.58
N CYS A 75 -14.49 -21.27 -7.89
CA CYS A 75 -13.93 -21.16 -9.23
C CYS A 75 -12.39 -21.11 -9.25
N PRO A 76 -11.71 -22.21 -8.86
CA PRO A 76 -10.26 -22.25 -8.71
C PRO A 76 -9.50 -22.12 -10.05
N ASP A 77 -10.07 -22.56 -11.17
CA ASP A 77 -9.38 -22.61 -12.47
C ASP A 77 -9.57 -21.35 -13.33
N ARG A 78 -10.12 -20.28 -12.74
CA ARG A 78 -10.41 -19.04 -13.45
C ARG A 78 -9.15 -18.21 -13.72
N PRO A 79 -9.10 -17.47 -14.84
CA PRO A 79 -8.03 -16.51 -15.09
C PRO A 79 -7.88 -15.45 -13.99
N GLU A 80 -8.98 -15.10 -13.30
CA GLU A 80 -8.98 -14.11 -12.22
C GLU A 80 -8.41 -14.64 -10.89
N PHE A 81 -8.11 -15.94 -10.77
CA PHE A 81 -7.70 -16.57 -9.51
C PHE A 81 -6.50 -15.87 -8.85
N THR A 82 -5.48 -15.49 -9.62
CA THR A 82 -4.29 -14.81 -9.09
C THR A 82 -4.62 -13.41 -8.58
N ALA A 83 -5.44 -12.66 -9.31
CA ALA A 83 -5.90 -11.32 -8.92
C ALA A 83 -6.81 -11.36 -7.69
N ALA A 84 -7.71 -12.35 -7.62
CA ALA A 84 -8.56 -12.59 -6.47
C ALA A 84 -7.73 -13.01 -5.24
N SER A 85 -6.77 -13.90 -5.39
CA SER A 85 -5.85 -14.29 -4.32
C SER A 85 -5.09 -13.08 -3.78
N ARG A 86 -4.64 -12.15 -4.64
CA ARG A 86 -4.02 -10.89 -4.19
C ARG A 86 -4.97 -10.04 -3.34
N VAL A 87 -6.22 -9.89 -3.75
CA VAL A 87 -7.24 -9.12 -3.01
C VAL A 87 -7.51 -9.76 -1.64
N ALA A 88 -7.65 -11.09 -1.59
CA ALA A 88 -7.80 -11.82 -0.33
C ALA A 88 -6.57 -11.67 0.58
N GLY A 89 -5.37 -11.60 0.00
CA GLY A 89 -4.12 -11.37 0.73
C GLY A 89 -4.07 -10.01 1.42
N ILE A 90 -4.45 -8.93 0.70
CA ILE A 90 -4.56 -7.58 1.29
C ILE A 90 -5.61 -7.57 2.39
N ALA A 91 -6.79 -8.12 2.12
CA ALA A 91 -7.88 -8.15 3.10
C ALA A 91 -7.48 -8.94 4.36
N SER A 92 -6.80 -10.09 4.23
CA SER A 92 -6.24 -10.82 5.37
C SER A 92 -5.22 -9.99 6.15
N ALA A 93 -4.33 -9.27 5.47
CA ALA A 93 -3.36 -8.41 6.13
C ALA A 93 -4.04 -7.26 6.88
N ASP A 94 -5.06 -6.64 6.30
CA ASP A 94 -5.87 -5.58 6.91
C ASP A 94 -6.78 -6.09 8.05
N MET A 95 -6.89 -7.40 8.24
CA MET A 95 -7.51 -8.05 9.41
C MET A 95 -6.49 -8.48 10.48
N GLY A 96 -5.19 -8.29 10.24
CA GLY A 96 -4.13 -8.80 11.13
C GLY A 96 -3.81 -10.29 10.96
N ASP A 97 -4.43 -10.99 9.99
CA ASP A 97 -4.19 -12.41 9.69
C ASP A 97 -2.98 -12.57 8.76
N ALA A 98 -1.77 -12.42 9.33
CA ALA A 98 -0.51 -12.51 8.59
C ALA A 98 -0.34 -13.87 7.86
N SER A 99 -0.66 -14.97 8.54
CA SER A 99 -0.57 -16.33 7.99
C SER A 99 -1.54 -16.53 6.82
N GLY A 100 -2.78 -16.05 6.95
CA GLY A 100 -3.75 -16.05 5.86
C GLY A 100 -3.31 -15.19 4.69
N ALA A 101 -2.74 -14.01 4.96
CA ALA A 101 -2.21 -13.12 3.93
C ALA A 101 -1.07 -13.79 3.14
N VAL A 102 -0.10 -14.42 3.81
CA VAL A 102 1.00 -15.16 3.16
C VAL A 102 0.47 -16.27 2.25
N ARG A 103 -0.51 -17.07 2.71
CA ARG A 103 -1.13 -18.11 1.88
C ARG A 103 -1.71 -17.53 0.59
N HIS A 104 -2.45 -16.44 0.71
CA HIS A 104 -3.09 -15.77 -0.42
C HIS A 104 -2.09 -15.11 -1.38
N PHE A 105 -1.03 -14.47 -0.87
CA PHE A 105 0.02 -13.91 -1.73
C PHE A 105 0.84 -14.97 -2.46
N ARG A 106 1.08 -16.13 -1.84
CA ARG A 106 1.69 -17.28 -2.53
C ARG A 106 0.84 -17.76 -3.70
N ASN A 107 -0.48 -17.82 -3.53
CA ASN A 107 -1.43 -18.17 -4.59
C ASN A 107 -1.51 -17.10 -5.69
N ALA A 108 -1.36 -15.82 -5.34
CA ALA A 108 -1.32 -14.72 -6.29
C ALA A 108 -0.07 -14.76 -7.19
N GLY A 109 1.05 -15.26 -6.66
CA GLY A 109 2.33 -15.31 -7.37
C GLY A 109 2.92 -13.90 -7.61
N PRO A 110 3.73 -13.72 -8.67
CA PRO A 110 4.35 -12.44 -8.98
C PRO A 110 3.34 -11.34 -9.27
N MET A 111 3.39 -10.24 -8.51
CA MET A 111 2.48 -9.09 -8.65
C MET A 111 3.17 -7.92 -9.32
N ARG A 112 2.42 -7.16 -10.14
CA ARG A 112 2.96 -6.00 -10.88
C ARG A 112 2.82 -4.68 -10.11
N ASP A 113 1.89 -4.61 -9.17
CA ASP A 113 1.62 -3.41 -8.40
C ASP A 113 2.48 -3.36 -7.14
N THR A 114 3.01 -2.17 -6.85
CA THR A 114 3.96 -1.95 -5.75
C THR A 114 3.30 -2.24 -4.40
N LEU A 115 2.08 -1.75 -4.19
CA LEU A 115 1.38 -1.86 -2.90
C LEU A 115 1.19 -3.32 -2.47
N SER A 116 0.69 -4.20 -3.33
CA SER A 116 0.47 -5.61 -2.97
C SER A 116 1.77 -6.35 -2.68
N ASN A 117 2.86 -6.02 -3.37
CA ASN A 117 4.18 -6.57 -3.04
C ASN A 117 4.65 -6.10 -1.66
N PHE A 118 4.45 -4.84 -1.29
CA PHE A 118 4.75 -4.37 0.06
C PHE A 118 3.91 -5.05 1.14
N TYR A 119 2.62 -5.30 0.87
CA TYR A 119 1.78 -6.12 1.76
C TYR A 119 2.30 -7.55 1.89
N ALA A 120 2.69 -8.19 0.79
CA ALA A 120 3.24 -9.54 0.83
C ALA A 120 4.54 -9.61 1.64
N ILE A 121 5.47 -8.68 1.41
CA ILE A 121 6.73 -8.60 2.18
C ILE A 121 6.42 -8.40 3.67
N ALA A 122 5.52 -7.48 4.02
CA ALA A 122 5.11 -7.24 5.40
C ALA A 122 4.46 -8.46 6.05
N ALA A 123 3.59 -9.18 5.32
CA ALA A 123 2.97 -10.41 5.79
C ALA A 123 4.00 -11.52 6.06
N HIS A 124 5.00 -11.68 5.18
CA HIS A 124 6.09 -12.63 5.39
C HIS A 124 6.95 -12.28 6.62
N LEU A 125 7.27 -11.00 6.83
CA LEU A 125 7.99 -10.55 8.04
C LEU A 125 7.17 -10.79 9.31
N ALA A 126 5.85 -10.56 9.25
CA ALA A 126 4.96 -10.76 10.38
C ALA A 126 4.83 -12.23 10.82
N VAL A 127 5.19 -13.19 9.94
CA VAL A 127 5.27 -14.62 10.26
C VAL A 127 6.71 -15.14 10.33
N GLU A 128 7.70 -14.24 10.48
CA GLU A 128 9.13 -14.56 10.63
C GLU A 128 9.74 -15.31 9.42
N GLU A 129 9.18 -15.14 8.23
CA GLU A 129 9.70 -15.66 6.97
C GLU A 129 10.62 -14.64 6.26
N ASP A 130 11.59 -14.10 6.99
CA ASP A 130 12.45 -12.98 6.56
C ASP A 130 13.15 -13.22 5.21
N VAL A 131 13.67 -14.43 4.99
CA VAL A 131 14.35 -14.77 3.74
C VAL A 131 13.40 -14.67 2.55
N ALA A 132 12.15 -15.09 2.71
CA ALA A 132 11.13 -14.98 1.67
C ALA A 132 10.73 -13.51 1.45
N ALA A 133 10.56 -12.76 2.55
CA ALA A 133 10.24 -11.33 2.50
C ALA A 133 11.30 -10.53 1.71
N TRP A 134 12.58 -10.70 2.02
CA TRP A 134 13.65 -9.95 1.37
C TRP A 134 13.91 -10.41 -0.07
N ARG A 135 13.66 -11.69 -0.38
CA ARG A 135 13.63 -12.15 -1.77
C ARG A 135 12.51 -11.48 -2.57
N LEU A 136 11.31 -11.34 -2.00
CA LEU A 136 10.20 -10.63 -2.65
C LEU A 136 10.53 -9.14 -2.85
N ARG A 137 11.16 -8.50 -1.86
CA ARG A 137 11.68 -7.13 -2.00
C ARG A 137 12.63 -7.03 -3.20
N ASP A 138 13.62 -7.91 -3.32
CA ASP A 138 14.61 -7.83 -4.40
C ASP A 138 13.98 -8.03 -5.79
N GLN A 139 12.98 -8.92 -5.88
CA GLN A 139 12.19 -9.09 -7.09
C GLN A 139 11.37 -7.84 -7.43
N LEU A 140 10.77 -7.19 -6.43
CA LEU A 140 10.06 -5.92 -6.60
C LEU A 140 11.01 -4.82 -7.08
N ILE A 141 12.19 -4.67 -6.46
CA ILE A 141 13.22 -3.69 -6.87
C ILE A 141 13.67 -3.96 -8.31
N THR A 142 13.94 -5.21 -8.66
CA THR A 142 14.35 -5.59 -10.02
C THR A 142 13.27 -5.24 -11.05
N THR A 143 12.00 -5.51 -10.72
CA THR A 143 10.86 -5.19 -11.59
C THR A 143 10.68 -3.68 -11.74
N TRP A 144 10.80 -2.95 -10.64
CA TRP A 144 10.75 -1.48 -10.61
C TRP A 144 11.87 -0.85 -11.45
N TYR A 145 13.12 -1.28 -11.24
CA TYR A 145 14.28 -0.84 -12.02
C TYR A 145 14.07 -1.08 -13.52
N ASN A 146 13.71 -2.31 -13.91
CA ASN A 146 13.49 -2.67 -15.32
C ASN A 146 12.38 -1.86 -15.97
N ARG A 147 11.37 -1.42 -15.21
CA ARG A 147 10.30 -0.55 -15.72
C ARG A 147 10.79 0.88 -15.92
N LEU A 148 11.62 1.40 -15.02
CA LEU A 148 12.19 2.75 -15.14
C LEU A 148 13.22 2.81 -16.28
N ASP A 149 14.10 1.83 -16.38
CA ASP A 149 15.16 1.74 -17.40
C ASP A 149 14.58 1.73 -18.83
N ARG A 150 13.41 1.12 -19.03
CA ARG A 150 12.70 1.11 -20.31
C ARG A 150 11.82 2.34 -20.54
N HIS A 151 11.69 3.23 -19.56
CA HIS A 151 10.75 4.34 -19.64
C HIS A 151 11.41 5.53 -20.38
N PRO A 152 10.80 6.06 -21.47
CA PRO A 152 11.45 7.04 -22.34
C PRO A 152 11.72 8.41 -21.69
N MET A 153 11.04 8.70 -20.58
CA MET A 153 11.20 9.95 -19.82
C MET A 153 11.95 9.74 -18.50
N VAL A 154 12.67 8.63 -18.32
CA VAL A 154 13.44 8.37 -17.10
C VAL A 154 14.88 8.03 -17.48
N SER A 155 15.82 8.65 -16.80
CA SER A 155 17.21 8.20 -16.74
C SER A 155 17.44 7.58 -15.37
N ILE A 156 18.00 6.37 -15.32
CA ILE A 156 18.33 5.66 -14.08
C ILE A 156 19.77 5.14 -14.12
N SER A 157 20.54 5.45 -13.09
CA SER A 157 21.88 4.90 -12.86
C SER A 157 21.94 4.15 -11.54
N LYS A 158 22.97 3.33 -11.36
CA LYS A 158 23.21 2.57 -10.12
C LYS A 158 24.62 2.83 -9.60
N VAL A 159 24.73 3.03 -8.30
CA VAL A 159 26.00 3.21 -7.58
C VAL A 159 26.05 2.18 -6.47
N ALA A 160 27.02 1.27 -6.52
CA ALA A 160 27.24 0.29 -5.47
C ALA A 160 27.99 0.95 -4.29
N LEU A 161 27.54 0.65 -3.08
CA LEU A 161 28.13 1.08 -1.81
C LEU A 161 28.37 -0.16 -0.93
N ASP A 162 29.14 -0.02 0.16
CA ASP A 162 29.54 -1.14 1.03
C ASP A 162 28.35 -1.96 1.56
N HIS A 163 27.23 -1.30 1.88
CA HIS A 163 26.07 -1.94 2.49
C HIS A 163 24.84 -2.01 1.57
N GLY A 164 24.95 -1.61 0.30
CA GLY A 164 23.81 -1.63 -0.60
C GLY A 164 24.04 -0.94 -1.93
N THR A 165 22.96 -0.59 -2.61
CA THR A 165 23.00 0.11 -3.90
C THR A 165 22.12 1.34 -3.84
N VAL A 166 22.62 2.46 -4.37
CA VAL A 166 21.82 3.66 -4.60
C VAL A 166 21.46 3.73 -6.08
N TYR A 167 20.17 3.76 -6.36
CA TYR A 167 19.63 4.04 -7.70
C TYR A 167 19.37 5.54 -7.80
N GLN A 168 19.97 6.20 -8.78
CA GLN A 168 19.75 7.62 -9.04
C GLN A 168 18.76 7.72 -10.20
N VAL A 169 17.61 8.33 -9.96
CA VAL A 169 16.50 8.40 -10.90
C VAL A 169 16.24 9.85 -11.25
N HIS A 170 16.28 10.18 -12.53
CA HIS A 170 15.97 11.50 -13.05
C HIS A 170 14.77 11.41 -14.01
N PHE A 171 13.76 12.25 -13.80
CA PHE A 171 12.55 12.28 -14.61
C PHE A 171 12.61 13.46 -15.60
N ALA A 172 12.50 13.17 -16.90
CA ALA A 172 12.27 14.19 -17.92
C ALA A 172 10.86 14.79 -17.76
N GLU A 173 10.71 16.07 -18.07
CA GLU A 173 9.53 16.90 -17.81
C GLU A 173 8.18 16.17 -17.93
N ALA A 174 7.52 15.95 -16.79
CA ALA A 174 6.08 15.76 -16.78
C ALA A 174 5.45 17.15 -16.94
N ALA A 175 4.65 17.35 -17.99
CA ALA A 175 3.81 18.53 -18.10
C ALA A 175 2.96 18.64 -16.83
N GLY A 176 3.22 19.66 -16.01
CA GLY A 176 2.60 19.88 -14.69
C GLY A 176 3.60 19.72 -13.53
N ASP A 177 3.99 20.85 -12.95
CA ASP A 177 5.08 21.03 -11.98
C ASP A 177 4.79 20.46 -10.56
N ILE A 178 4.45 19.17 -10.43
CA ILE A 178 3.96 18.60 -9.15
C ILE A 178 4.60 17.24 -8.78
N GLY A 179 5.83 16.94 -9.21
CA GLY A 179 6.52 15.68 -8.90
C GLY A 179 8.02 15.83 -8.61
N PRO A 180 8.65 14.86 -7.89
CA PRO A 180 10.10 14.85 -7.70
C PRO A 180 10.82 14.80 -9.07
N ARG A 181 11.70 15.76 -9.33
CA ARG A 181 12.50 15.79 -10.59
C ARG A 181 13.64 14.79 -10.57
N ALA A 182 14.10 14.43 -9.38
CA ALA A 182 15.01 13.34 -9.15
C ALA A 182 14.67 12.63 -7.84
N ALA A 183 15.06 11.36 -7.75
CA ALA A 183 14.98 10.56 -6.54
C ALA A 183 16.21 9.66 -6.45
N TRP A 184 16.70 9.46 -5.22
CA TRP A 184 17.78 8.52 -4.92
C TRP A 184 17.21 7.44 -4.03
N VAL A 185 17.18 6.19 -4.52
CA VAL A 185 16.62 5.05 -3.82
C VAL A 185 17.77 4.19 -3.30
N GLY A 186 17.93 4.14 -1.98
CA GLY A 186 18.87 3.24 -1.32
C GLY A 186 18.22 1.89 -1.08
N VAL A 187 18.83 0.82 -1.60
CA VAL A 187 18.40 -0.57 -1.40
C VAL A 187 19.49 -1.33 -0.64
N PRO A 188 19.21 -1.86 0.56
CA PRO A 188 20.16 -2.66 1.32
C PRO A 188 20.59 -3.92 0.57
N SER A 189 21.86 -4.30 0.71
CA SER A 189 22.38 -5.58 0.20
C SER A 189 21.88 -6.78 1.01
N GLY A 190 21.62 -6.58 2.31
CA GLY A 190 21.05 -7.56 3.23
C GLY A 190 19.58 -7.30 3.54
N PRO A 191 19.07 -7.77 4.69
CA PRO A 191 17.74 -7.43 5.20
C PRO A 191 17.44 -5.94 5.26
N GLY A 192 16.18 -5.56 5.06
CA GLY A 192 15.70 -4.19 5.28
C GLY A 192 14.95 -3.57 4.10
N TRP A 193 14.09 -2.61 4.43
CA TRP A 193 13.33 -1.83 3.46
C TRP A 193 14.23 -0.86 2.68
N PRO A 194 13.82 -0.48 1.46
CA PRO A 194 14.46 0.63 0.78
C PRO A 194 14.11 1.96 1.45
N ALA A 195 14.97 2.97 1.26
CA ALA A 195 14.69 4.36 1.58
C ALA A 195 14.88 5.25 0.35
N THR A 196 14.27 6.43 0.34
CA THR A 196 14.34 7.34 -0.79
C THR A 196 14.53 8.77 -0.38
N ILE A 197 15.56 9.42 -0.92
CA ILE A 197 15.70 10.88 -0.90
C ILE A 197 15.05 11.43 -2.16
N SER A 198 14.16 12.41 -2.02
CA SER A 198 13.48 13.02 -3.17
C SER A 198 13.12 14.47 -2.91
N PHE A 199 12.85 15.22 -3.97
CA PHE A 199 12.35 16.58 -3.87
C PHE A 199 10.81 16.60 -3.76
N THR A 200 10.26 17.36 -2.83
CA THR A 200 8.81 17.61 -2.74
C THR A 200 8.48 19.09 -2.85
N ASN A 201 7.29 19.38 -3.36
CA ASN A 201 6.66 20.71 -3.40
C ASN A 201 5.21 20.66 -2.88
N SER A 202 4.94 19.85 -1.83
CA SER A 202 3.59 19.63 -1.30
C SER A 202 2.85 20.94 -0.98
N PRO A 203 1.69 21.22 -1.64
CA PRO A 203 0.92 22.44 -1.42
C PRO A 203 0.47 22.62 0.04
N PHE A 204 0.16 21.53 0.74
CA PHE A 204 -0.22 21.56 2.15
C PHE A 204 0.96 21.97 3.05
N GLN A 205 2.17 21.47 2.78
CA GLN A 205 3.36 21.87 3.54
C GLN A 205 3.71 23.34 3.29
N LEU A 206 3.59 23.79 2.04
CA LEU A 206 3.74 25.19 1.68
C LEU A 206 2.71 26.06 2.43
N ALA A 207 1.44 25.66 2.48
CA ALA A 207 0.38 26.38 3.19
C ALA A 207 0.60 26.44 4.71
N LEU A 208 0.92 25.31 5.35
CA LEU A 208 1.17 25.25 6.80
C LEU A 208 2.36 26.13 7.20
N ARG A 209 3.39 26.16 6.35
CA ARG A 209 4.58 26.99 6.57
C ARG A 209 4.31 28.47 6.35
N LYS A 210 3.57 28.85 5.29
CA LYS A 210 3.11 30.23 5.06
C LYS A 210 2.43 30.79 6.31
N ILE A 211 1.57 29.97 6.94
CA ILE A 211 0.90 30.33 8.21
C ILE A 211 1.91 30.48 9.35
N SER A 212 2.89 29.58 9.47
CA SER A 212 3.86 29.60 10.59
C SER A 212 5.00 30.62 10.48
N GLN A 213 5.40 31.00 9.26
CA GLN A 213 6.63 31.77 8.99
C GLN A 213 6.37 33.07 8.20
N GLY A 214 5.13 33.34 7.79
CA GLY A 214 4.72 34.63 7.21
C GLY A 214 5.33 34.98 5.84
N GLY A 215 5.93 34.01 5.13
CA GLY A 215 6.63 34.23 3.87
C GLY A 215 6.00 33.50 2.69
N ASP A 216 5.99 34.13 1.51
CA ASP A 216 5.39 33.65 0.27
C ASP A 216 6.44 33.04 -0.67
N GLU A 217 7.08 31.94 -0.25
CA GLU A 217 8.15 31.33 -1.05
C GLU A 217 7.80 29.92 -1.54
N ASP A 218 7.87 29.75 -2.87
CA ASP A 218 7.81 28.47 -3.57
C ASP A 218 9.12 27.68 -3.37
N GLY A 219 9.28 27.10 -2.19
CA GLY A 219 10.43 26.25 -1.85
C GLY A 219 10.21 24.80 -2.27
N ARG A 220 11.19 24.18 -2.94
CA ARG A 220 11.29 22.71 -3.00
C ARG A 220 12.00 22.21 -1.75
N TYR A 221 11.59 21.08 -1.23
CA TYR A 221 12.15 20.47 -0.03
C TYR A 221 12.82 19.15 -0.34
N ILE A 222 13.87 18.84 0.39
CA ILE A 222 14.55 17.55 0.33
C ILE A 222 13.99 16.70 1.47
N GLU A 223 13.41 15.55 1.12
CA GLU A 223 12.83 14.61 2.08
C GLU A 223 13.52 13.25 1.99
N LEU A 224 13.88 12.68 3.15
CA LEU A 224 14.18 11.27 3.32
C LEU A 224 12.88 10.54 3.67
N ASN A 225 12.48 9.60 2.82
CA ASN A 225 11.33 8.74 3.01
C ASN A 225 11.83 7.34 3.39
N ARG A 226 11.37 6.85 4.53
CA ARG A 226 11.55 5.48 5.03
C ARG A 226 10.21 4.74 4.97
N CYS A 227 10.19 3.47 5.37
CA CYS A 227 8.98 2.64 5.34
C CYS A 227 7.80 3.27 6.11
N TYR A 228 8.06 3.75 7.33
CA TYR A 228 7.04 4.32 8.22
C TYR A 228 7.32 5.77 8.64
N ASP A 229 8.43 6.35 8.21
CA ASP A 229 8.86 7.68 8.62
C ASP A 229 9.22 8.56 7.42
N ARG A 230 9.04 9.86 7.59
CA ARG A 230 9.46 10.88 6.64
C ARG A 230 10.12 12.02 7.39
N ARG A 231 11.37 12.31 7.00
CA ARG A 231 12.17 13.39 7.55
C ARG A 231 12.51 14.43 6.50
N SER A 232 12.23 15.70 6.79
CA SER A 232 12.76 16.81 5.99
C SER A 232 14.25 16.98 6.29
N LEU A 233 15.09 16.90 5.26
CA LEU A 233 16.53 17.12 5.36
C LEU A 233 16.90 18.59 5.20
N GLY A 234 16.09 19.34 4.46
CA GLY A 234 16.32 20.76 4.24
C GLY A 234 15.43 21.35 3.17
N ARG A 235 15.65 22.63 2.92
CA ARG A 235 15.01 23.40 1.86
C ARG A 235 16.03 23.64 0.75
N LEU A 236 15.57 23.49 -0.49
CA LEU A 236 16.34 23.85 -1.67
C LEU A 236 16.29 25.37 -1.85
N ASP A 237 17.44 26.04 -1.75
CA ASP A 237 17.56 27.43 -2.17
C ASP A 237 17.71 27.44 -3.71
N PRO A 238 16.82 28.14 -4.45
CA PRO A 238 16.91 28.24 -5.91
C PRO A 238 18.22 28.86 -6.40
N ARG A 239 19.00 29.52 -5.53
CA ARG A 239 20.32 30.09 -5.85
C ARG A 239 21.46 29.06 -5.79
N LEU A 240 21.22 27.87 -5.24
CA LEU A 240 22.19 26.78 -5.16
C LEU A 240 22.16 25.94 -6.45
N ALA A 241 22.64 26.53 -7.56
CA ALA A 241 22.73 25.86 -8.85
C ALA A 241 23.87 24.82 -8.95
N ASN A 242 24.85 24.86 -8.02
CA ASN A 242 26.10 24.10 -8.11
C ASN A 242 26.28 23.02 -7.02
N VAL A 243 25.21 22.64 -6.30
CA VAL A 243 25.30 21.57 -5.30
C VAL A 243 25.28 20.22 -6.00
N ASP A 244 26.28 19.38 -5.73
CA ASP A 244 26.28 17.97 -6.10
C ASP A 244 25.26 17.20 -5.24
N PHE A 245 24.02 17.14 -5.74
CA PHE A 245 22.94 16.41 -5.07
C PHE A 245 23.16 14.90 -5.08
N ASP A 246 23.87 14.39 -6.10
CA ASP A 246 24.16 12.97 -6.21
C ASP A 246 25.09 12.52 -5.09
N GLY A 247 26.20 13.23 -4.91
CA GLY A 247 27.13 12.98 -3.79
C GLY A 247 26.47 13.15 -2.43
N ALA A 248 25.67 14.20 -2.25
CA ALA A 248 24.96 14.45 -0.98
C ALA A 248 23.91 13.35 -0.67
N ALA A 249 23.15 12.90 -1.67
CA ALA A 249 22.16 11.84 -1.50
C ALA A 249 22.81 10.48 -1.25
N GLN A 250 23.91 10.16 -1.94
CA GLN A 250 24.71 8.96 -1.69
C GLN A 250 25.24 8.95 -0.24
N ALA A 251 25.83 10.06 0.21
CA ALA A 251 26.29 10.20 1.59
C ALA A 251 25.14 10.05 2.60
N GLY A 252 23.98 10.70 2.34
CA GLY A 252 22.81 10.60 3.19
C GLY A 252 22.22 9.18 3.29
N LEU A 253 22.23 8.43 2.17
CA LEU A 253 21.73 7.05 2.13
C LEU A 253 22.75 6.03 2.67
N SER A 254 24.06 6.31 2.62
CA SER A 254 25.09 5.39 3.12
C SER A 254 24.87 5.02 4.60
N ALA A 255 24.52 5.99 5.44
CA ALA A 255 24.22 5.77 6.85
C ALA A 255 22.96 4.92 7.05
N TYR A 256 21.93 5.12 6.21
CA TYR A 256 20.73 4.29 6.26
C TYR A 256 21.01 2.85 5.83
N LEU A 257 21.81 2.64 4.78
CA LEU A 257 22.12 1.31 4.27
C LEU A 257 22.92 0.47 5.26
N ALA A 258 23.68 1.09 6.15
CA ALA A 258 24.39 0.41 7.24
C ALA A 258 23.45 -0.11 8.35
N ASP A 259 22.30 0.53 8.55
CA ASP A 259 21.30 0.16 9.56
C ASP A 259 19.86 0.42 9.04
N PRO A 260 19.37 -0.41 8.09
CA PRO A 260 18.10 -0.18 7.42
C PRO A 260 16.91 -0.58 8.29
N ASP A 261 15.73 -0.07 7.95
CA ASP A 261 14.50 -0.49 8.62
C ASP A 261 14.19 -1.95 8.32
N MET A 262 14.13 -2.80 9.34
CA MET A 262 13.72 -4.20 9.18
C MET A 262 12.33 -4.49 9.76
N GLN A 263 11.84 -3.61 10.62
CA GLN A 263 10.61 -3.83 11.37
C GLN A 263 9.38 -3.75 10.46
N VAL A 264 8.36 -4.51 10.83
CA VAL A 264 7.00 -4.41 10.30
C VAL A 264 6.07 -3.99 11.45
N GLN A 265 5.14 -3.08 11.18
CA GLN A 265 4.11 -2.70 12.16
C GLN A 265 2.97 -3.72 12.12
N VAL A 266 2.91 -4.55 13.15
CA VAL A 266 1.85 -5.56 13.33
C VAL A 266 1.00 -5.17 14.53
N SER A 267 -0.31 -5.23 14.35
CA SER A 267 -1.30 -5.10 15.41
C SER A 267 -2.32 -6.24 15.30
N GLU A 268 -3.11 -6.47 16.34
CA GLU A 268 -4.24 -7.43 16.29
C GLU A 268 -5.24 -7.12 15.16
N ARG A 269 -5.22 -5.89 14.63
CA ARG A 269 -6.16 -5.42 13.61
C ARG A 269 -5.53 -5.27 12.24
N SER A 270 -4.21 -5.35 12.10
CA SER A 270 -3.57 -5.17 10.79
C SER A 270 -2.09 -5.54 10.77
N VAL A 271 -1.64 -6.03 9.62
CA VAL A 271 -0.24 -6.06 9.20
C VAL A 271 -0.03 -4.88 8.27
N SER A 272 0.64 -3.82 8.75
CA SER A 272 0.79 -2.59 7.98
C SER A 272 2.00 -2.67 7.04
N PRO A 273 1.82 -2.53 5.72
CA PRO A 273 2.94 -2.38 4.79
C PRO A 273 3.60 -1.00 4.96
N CYS A 274 4.67 -0.74 4.21
CA CYS A 274 5.23 0.61 4.16
C CYS A 274 4.20 1.64 3.69
N VAL A 275 3.87 2.58 4.57
CA VAL A 275 2.86 3.63 4.35
C VAL A 275 3.25 4.52 3.17
N LEU A 276 4.56 4.70 2.95
CA LEU A 276 5.12 5.54 1.89
C LEU A 276 5.61 4.74 0.68
N HIS A 277 5.05 3.55 0.40
CA HIS A 277 5.47 2.68 -0.71
C HIS A 277 5.64 3.41 -2.06
N GLY A 278 4.73 4.32 -2.41
CA GLY A 278 4.81 5.11 -3.65
C GLY A 278 5.93 6.16 -3.66
N ARG A 279 6.44 6.55 -2.50
CA ARG A 279 7.62 7.42 -2.35
C ARG A 279 8.92 6.64 -2.21
N LEU A 280 8.85 5.39 -1.73
CA LEU A 280 10.00 4.48 -1.64
C LEU A 280 10.43 3.93 -2.99
N LEU A 281 9.47 3.64 -3.88
CA LEU A 281 9.75 3.19 -5.24
C LEU A 281 8.99 4.10 -6.22
N PRO A 282 9.49 5.33 -6.43
CA PRO A 282 8.81 6.32 -7.25
C PRO A 282 8.71 5.84 -8.70
N MET A 283 7.54 6.07 -9.30
CA MET A 283 7.26 5.82 -10.70
C MET A 283 6.72 7.12 -11.33
N PRO A 284 7.01 7.38 -12.62
CA PRO A 284 6.37 8.49 -13.32
C PRO A 284 4.86 8.26 -13.34
N LYS A 285 4.07 9.34 -13.22
CA LYS A 285 2.61 9.25 -13.37
C LYS A 285 2.30 8.73 -14.78
N SER A 286 1.43 7.73 -14.88
CA SER A 286 0.85 7.33 -16.16
C SER A 286 0.03 8.50 -16.70
N ARG A 287 0.27 8.89 -17.96
CA ARG A 287 -0.63 9.80 -18.68
C ARG A 287 -1.98 9.15 -18.89
#